data_AF-A0A397C461-F1
#
_entry.id   AF-A0A397C461-F1
#
_cell.length_a   1.000
_cell.length_b   1.000
_cell.length_c   1.000
_cell.angle_alpha   90.00
_cell.angle_beta   90.00
_cell.angle_gamma   90.00
#
_symmetry.space_group_name_H-M   'P 1'
#
loop_
_entity.id
_entity.type
_entity.pdbx_description
1 polymer ?
#
loop_
_entity_poly.entity_id
_entity_poly.type
_entity_poly.pdbx_seq_one_letter_code
_entity_poly.pdbx_strand_id
1 'polypeptide(L)'
;WVPLPDHLGGAAASGGTTRRLQRFYFPKPPVCAFLTSDMRDTVMEDINRDSPAEKIQDLFQRSDAIIAEMTHRYLMSFAGDKLFTWGKLVSFGVAIVLNVLLIACYTLSHSAAAYNWTIGGVQFENVRLTNIVRSLGFLLLNPVYVYYVVYLSMAILGFAGHNFLFAFHLFDILLRFPELTIIVHAVAWPWKSLVLSFCLMMIAIYIFAIVGFTYFRHQFPTVASSVVNSTDAVAECGMLLSCYLTTFDQTFKNNGGIGASLVRSRMEARLNDIAGKCFICNLSRETFDRLAPLGFEV
;
A
#
# COMPACT_ATOMS: atom_id res chain seq x y z
N TRP A 1 -12.03 50.35 19.11
CA TRP A 1 -11.63 49.07 19.74
C TRP A 1 -10.12 49.04 19.80
N VAL A 2 -9.54 49.17 20.98
CA VAL A 2 -8.08 49.01 21.15
C VAL A 2 -7.79 47.51 21.15
N PRO A 3 -6.90 46.98 20.28
CA PRO A 3 -6.56 45.56 20.29
C PRO A 3 -5.90 45.20 21.62
N LEU A 4 -6.35 44.09 22.22
CA LEU A 4 -5.77 43.58 23.45
C LEU A 4 -4.39 42.97 23.14
N PRO A 5 -3.38 43.11 24.01
CA PRO A 5 -2.12 42.38 23.88
C PRO A 5 -2.34 40.86 23.86
N ASP A 6 -1.55 40.10 23.08
CA ASP A 6 -1.76 38.66 22.84
C ASP A 6 -1.72 37.76 24.09
N HIS A 7 -1.14 38.26 25.18
CA HIS A 7 -1.04 37.57 26.47
C HIS A 7 -2.24 37.83 27.39
N LEU A 8 -3.20 38.68 26.99
CA LEU A 8 -4.41 38.98 27.73
C LEU A 8 -5.64 38.42 27.01
N GLY A 9 -6.49 37.72 27.75
CA GLY A 9 -7.83 37.34 27.34
C GLY A 9 -8.85 38.36 27.84
N GLY A 10 -9.89 38.61 27.04
CA GLY A 10 -11.05 39.41 27.44
C GLY A 10 -12.33 38.58 27.35
N ALA A 11 -13.15 38.64 28.38
CA ALA A 11 -14.46 37.99 28.40
C ALA A 11 -15.53 38.93 28.96
N ALA A 12 -16.79 38.68 28.61
CA ALA A 12 -17.95 39.40 29.12
C ALA A 12 -18.96 38.41 29.69
N ALA A 13 -19.41 38.64 30.91
CA ALA A 13 -20.43 37.83 31.55
C ALA A 13 -21.52 38.73 32.11
N SER A 14 -22.76 38.25 32.09
CA SER A 14 -23.89 38.88 32.80
C SER A 14 -24.14 38.08 34.07
N GLY A 15 -23.77 38.64 35.22
CA GLY A 15 -23.89 37.98 36.53
C GLY A 15 -24.40 38.93 37.61
N GLY A 16 -25.14 38.40 38.57
CA GLY A 16 -25.75 39.14 39.68
C GLY A 16 -27.21 39.56 39.44
N THR A 17 -27.87 40.03 40.51
CA THR A 17 -29.29 40.47 40.54
C THR A 17 -29.61 41.59 39.53
N THR A 18 -28.59 42.29 39.02
CA THR A 18 -28.76 43.49 38.17
C THR A 18 -28.74 43.22 36.67
N ARG A 19 -28.59 41.97 36.19
CA ARG A 19 -28.62 41.59 34.75
C ARG A 19 -27.82 42.54 33.82
N ARG A 20 -26.68 43.06 34.29
CA ARG A 20 -25.80 43.92 33.49
C ARG A 20 -24.58 43.13 33.02
N LEU A 21 -24.21 43.32 31.75
CA LEU A 21 -22.99 42.76 31.17
C LEU A 21 -21.76 43.45 31.79
N GLN A 22 -20.90 42.66 32.41
CA GLN A 22 -19.62 43.08 32.94
C GLN A 22 -18.50 42.46 32.11
N ARG A 23 -17.48 43.26 31.77
CA ARG A 23 -16.28 42.80 31.07
C ARG A 23 -15.18 42.56 32.09
N PHE A 24 -14.46 41.46 31.95
CA PHE A 24 -13.29 41.15 32.75
C PHE A 24 -12.15 40.70 31.85
N TYR A 25 -10.92 40.95 32.32
CA TYR A 25 -9.70 40.63 31.62
C TYR A 25 -8.88 39.66 32.47
N PHE A 26 -8.21 38.71 31.82
CA PHE A 26 -7.42 37.69 32.51
C PHE A 26 -6.11 37.42 31.75
N PRO A 27 -5.02 37.08 32.45
CA PRO A 27 -3.79 36.66 31.80
C PRO A 27 -4.00 35.29 31.13
N LYS A 28 -3.57 35.18 29.86
CA LYS A 28 -3.65 33.93 29.09
C LYS A 28 -2.56 32.96 29.55
N PRO A 29 -2.89 31.73 30.00
CA PRO A 29 -1.88 30.74 30.37
C PRO A 29 -0.96 30.37 29.19
N PRO A 30 0.33 30.07 29.44
CA PRO A 30 1.30 29.74 28.39
C PRO A 30 0.94 28.45 27.62
N VAL A 31 0.23 27.52 28.27
CA VAL A 31 -0.28 26.29 27.62
C VAL A 31 -1.19 26.59 26.43
N CYS A 32 -1.92 27.71 26.45
CA CYS A 32 -2.81 28.11 25.37
C CYS A 32 -2.07 28.58 24.10
N ALA A 33 -0.74 28.66 24.11
CA ALA A 33 0.08 28.85 22.91
C ALA A 33 0.23 27.54 22.08
N PHE A 34 -0.03 26.38 22.69
CA PHE A 34 0.10 25.06 22.08
C PHE A 34 -1.18 24.55 21.42
N LEU A 35 -2.19 25.44 21.28
CA LEU A 35 -3.38 25.18 20.48
C LEU A 35 -3.04 25.34 19.00
N THR A 36 -2.97 24.23 18.25
CA THR A 36 -2.73 24.28 16.80
C THR A 36 -3.96 24.81 16.05
N SER A 37 -3.75 25.30 14.82
CA SER A 37 -4.84 25.64 13.89
C SER A 37 -5.75 24.44 13.66
N ASP A 38 -5.15 23.26 13.47
CA ASP A 38 -5.88 22.05 13.09
C ASP A 38 -6.80 21.59 14.23
N MET A 39 -6.32 21.60 15.48
CA MET A 39 -7.16 21.29 16.65
C MET A 39 -8.35 22.26 16.77
N ARG A 40 -8.13 23.54 16.48
CA ARG A 40 -9.19 24.55 16.51
C ARG A 40 -10.23 24.27 15.43
N ASP A 41 -9.79 23.94 14.21
CA ASP A 41 -10.68 23.75 13.07
C ASP A 41 -11.51 22.47 13.23
N THR A 42 -10.89 21.36 13.66
CA THR A 42 -11.61 20.11 13.99
C THR A 42 -12.67 20.32 15.07
N VAL A 43 -12.33 21.04 16.14
CA VAL A 43 -13.30 21.33 17.21
C VAL A 43 -14.44 22.21 16.70
N MET A 44 -14.17 23.19 15.84
CA MET A 44 -15.20 24.07 15.29
C MET A 44 -16.16 23.36 14.33
N GLU A 45 -15.71 22.30 13.67
CA GLU A 45 -16.50 21.46 12.78
C GLU A 45 -17.36 20.46 13.56
N ASP A 46 -16.83 19.86 14.63
CA ASP A 46 -17.48 18.78 15.39
C ASP A 46 -18.55 19.23 16.42
N ILE A 47 -18.64 20.52 16.73
CA ILE A 47 -19.60 21.04 17.73
C ILE A 47 -21.03 20.97 17.20
N ASN A 48 -21.96 20.45 18.02
CA ASN A 48 -23.38 20.49 17.70
C ASN A 48 -23.92 21.94 17.64
N ARG A 49 -24.55 22.31 16.52
CA ARG A 49 -25.10 23.66 16.25
C ARG A 49 -26.63 23.73 16.24
N ASP A 50 -27.32 22.65 16.63
CA ASP A 50 -28.78 22.54 16.57
C ASP A 50 -29.49 23.56 17.48
N SER A 51 -28.93 23.84 18.67
CA SER A 51 -29.44 24.88 19.56
C SER A 51 -28.33 25.74 20.20
N PRO A 52 -28.60 27.03 20.50
CA PRO A 52 -27.61 27.90 21.15
C PRO A 52 -27.15 27.41 22.53
N ALA A 53 -28.01 26.69 23.25
CA ALA A 53 -27.71 26.14 24.57
C ALA A 53 -26.80 24.91 24.45
N GLU A 54 -27.12 23.98 23.54
CA GLU A 54 -26.31 22.77 23.32
C GLU A 54 -24.94 23.08 22.74
N LYS A 55 -24.84 24.08 21.84
CA LYS A 55 -23.56 24.54 21.30
C LYS A 55 -22.56 24.92 22.39
N ILE A 56 -23.04 25.63 23.41
CA ILE A 56 -22.20 26.08 24.53
C ILE A 56 -21.86 24.88 25.43
N GLN A 57 -22.85 24.04 25.73
CA GLN A 57 -22.67 22.86 26.56
C GLN A 57 -21.68 21.85 25.97
N ASP A 58 -21.78 21.54 24.67
CA ASP A 58 -20.91 20.61 23.96
C ASP A 58 -19.47 21.16 23.87
N LEU A 59 -19.32 22.47 23.62
CA LEU A 59 -18.01 23.13 23.64
C LEU A 59 -17.36 23.04 25.03
N PHE A 60 -18.10 23.27 26.12
CA PHE A 60 -17.57 23.13 27.48
C PHE A 60 -17.18 21.67 27.79
N GLN A 61 -18.01 20.71 27.39
CA GLN A 61 -17.75 19.30 27.62
C GLN A 61 -16.49 18.79 26.89
N ARG A 62 -16.20 19.34 25.70
CA ARG A 62 -15.00 19.01 24.93
C ARG A 62 -13.76 19.81 25.34
N SER A 63 -13.94 20.92 26.06
CA SER A 63 -12.83 21.81 26.45
C SER A 63 -11.78 21.11 27.30
N ASP A 64 -12.18 20.16 28.16
CA ASP A 64 -11.25 19.39 29.00
C ASP A 64 -10.31 18.51 28.17
N ALA A 65 -10.80 17.91 27.09
CA ALA A 65 -9.98 17.10 26.18
C ALA A 65 -8.96 17.97 25.43
N ILE A 66 -9.38 19.17 24.99
CA ILE A 66 -8.51 20.13 24.31
C ILE A 66 -7.43 20.65 25.28
N ILE A 67 -7.81 20.95 26.53
CA ILE A 67 -6.87 21.37 27.58
C ILE A 67 -5.87 20.25 27.88
N ALA A 68 -6.32 18.99 27.95
CA ALA A 68 -5.44 17.84 28.15
C ALA A 68 -4.45 17.69 26.99
N GLU A 69 -4.89 17.83 25.74
CA GLU A 69 -4.01 17.74 24.57
C GLU A 69 -3.01 18.91 24.51
N MET A 70 -3.44 20.15 24.76
CA MET A 70 -2.55 21.31 24.83
C MET A 70 -1.51 21.15 25.95
N THR A 71 -1.92 20.64 27.11
CA THR A 71 -1.03 20.38 28.25
C THR A 71 -0.04 19.27 27.94
N HIS A 72 -0.47 18.23 27.25
CA HIS A 72 0.39 17.15 26.77
C HIS A 72 1.45 17.69 25.79
N ARG A 73 1.05 18.51 24.81
CA ARG A 73 1.97 19.16 23.86
C ARG A 73 2.94 20.13 24.53
N TYR A 74 2.46 20.92 25.50
CA TYR A 74 3.29 21.81 26.32
C TYR A 74 4.35 21.04 27.11
N LEU A 75 3.97 19.94 27.77
CA LEU A 75 4.88 19.08 28.52
C LEU A 75 5.88 18.38 27.58
N MET A 76 5.42 17.93 26.40
CA MET A 76 6.28 17.26 25.41
C MET A 76 7.31 18.21 24.81
N SER A 77 6.94 19.49 24.59
CA SER A 77 7.86 20.53 24.18
C SER A 77 8.96 20.80 25.22
N PHE A 78 8.67 20.60 26.51
CA PHE A 78 9.65 20.71 27.59
C PHE A 78 10.47 19.42 27.77
N ALA A 79 9.87 18.25 27.50
CA ALA A 79 10.47 16.92 27.62
C ALA A 79 11.31 16.47 26.40
N GLY A 80 11.37 17.27 25.33
CA GLY A 80 12.43 17.17 24.33
C GLY A 80 12.03 16.51 23.01
N ASP A 81 11.43 17.29 22.12
CA ASP A 81 11.29 16.94 20.69
C ASP A 81 12.65 16.69 20.03
N LYS A 82 13.71 17.37 20.50
CA LYS A 82 15.07 17.07 20.05
C LYS A 82 15.55 15.70 20.56
N LEU A 83 15.29 15.33 21.81
CA LEU A 83 15.74 14.05 22.37
C LEU A 83 15.11 12.85 21.65
N PHE A 84 13.84 12.94 21.24
CA PHE A 84 13.16 11.88 20.48
C PHE A 84 13.70 11.75 19.04
N THR A 85 13.99 12.87 18.39
CA THR A 85 14.55 12.87 17.02
C THR A 85 15.98 12.34 16.99
N TRP A 86 16.81 12.71 17.99
CA TRP A 86 18.16 12.18 18.16
C TRP A 86 18.15 10.71 18.63
N GLY A 87 17.18 10.30 19.46
CA GLY A 87 17.02 8.91 19.92
C GLY A 87 16.76 7.92 18.78
N LYS A 88 16.01 8.32 17.75
CA LYS A 88 15.81 7.50 16.54
C LYS A 88 17.10 7.29 15.74
N LEU A 89 17.94 8.31 15.64
CA LEU A 89 19.24 8.22 14.95
C LEU A 89 20.23 7.35 15.74
N VAL A 90 20.26 7.52 17.07
CA VAL A 90 21.11 6.72 17.98
C VAL A 90 20.65 5.26 17.98
N SER A 91 19.35 4.99 17.97
CA SER A 91 18.82 3.62 17.91
C SER A 91 19.22 2.88 16.63
N PHE A 92 19.22 3.57 15.48
CA PHE A 92 19.71 3.01 14.21
C PHE A 92 21.21 2.73 14.24
N GLY A 93 22.01 3.65 14.79
CA GLY A 93 23.45 3.46 14.96
C GLY A 93 23.80 2.29 15.89
N VAL A 94 23.10 2.18 17.03
CA VAL A 94 23.29 1.08 18.00
C VAL A 94 22.90 -0.26 17.40
N ALA A 95 21.83 -0.33 16.59
CA ALA A 95 21.44 -1.56 15.90
C ALA A 95 22.53 -2.03 14.92
N ILE A 96 23.17 -1.11 14.17
CA ILE A 96 24.28 -1.47 13.27
C ILE A 96 25.47 -2.01 14.06
N VAL A 97 25.85 -1.33 15.16
CA VAL A 97 26.97 -1.75 16.00
C VAL A 97 26.73 -3.12 16.65
N LEU A 98 25.52 -3.39 17.14
CA LEU A 98 25.15 -4.69 17.72
C LEU A 98 25.16 -5.82 16.69
N ASN A 99 24.69 -5.57 15.48
CA ASN A 99 24.72 -6.56 14.39
C ASN A 99 26.17 -6.82 13.91
N VAL A 100 27.04 -5.81 13.89
CA VAL A 100 28.48 -5.94 13.59
C VAL A 100 29.20 -6.72 14.71
N LEU A 101 28.87 -6.50 15.97
CA LEU A 101 29.41 -7.25 17.12
C LEU A 101 28.94 -8.71 17.13
N LEU A 102 27.70 -8.98 16.75
CA LEU A 102 27.18 -10.35 16.58
C LEU A 102 27.93 -11.13 15.50
N ILE A 103 28.27 -10.48 14.37
CA ILE A 103 29.08 -11.08 13.31
C ILE A 103 30.53 -11.30 13.79
N ALA A 104 31.08 -10.39 14.60
CA ALA A 104 32.46 -10.45 15.08
C ALA A 104 32.70 -11.46 16.22
N CYS A 105 31.69 -11.71 17.06
CA CYS A 105 31.83 -12.54 18.27
C CYS A 105 31.16 -13.92 18.17
N TYR A 106 30.50 -14.27 17.06
CA TYR A 106 29.89 -15.59 16.91
C TYR A 106 30.92 -16.63 16.44
N THR A 107 31.87 -16.97 17.32
CA THR A 107 32.59 -18.24 17.27
C THR A 107 32.72 -18.84 18.66
N LEU A 108 32.03 -19.96 18.82
CA LEU A 108 32.31 -21.08 19.71
C LEU A 108 32.23 -20.87 21.24
N SER A 109 31.44 -21.76 21.84
CA SER A 109 31.33 -22.07 23.27
C SER A 109 30.34 -21.21 24.05
N HIS A 110 29.25 -21.85 24.48
CA HIS A 110 29.15 -22.06 25.93
C HIS A 110 28.23 -23.21 26.31
N SER A 111 28.83 -24.13 27.07
CA SER A 111 28.18 -24.90 28.13
C SER A 111 27.21 -24.02 28.91
N ALA A 112 26.05 -24.60 29.22
CA ALA A 112 25.04 -24.01 30.07
C ALA A 112 25.62 -23.56 31.42
N ALA A 113 25.67 -22.25 31.63
CA ALA A 113 25.74 -21.64 32.94
C ALA A 113 24.52 -20.74 33.11
N ALA A 114 23.68 -21.08 34.08
CA ALA A 114 22.50 -20.31 34.45
C ALA A 114 22.92 -18.94 35.00
N TYR A 115 22.31 -17.88 34.48
CA TYR A 115 22.37 -16.55 35.08
C TYR A 115 21.00 -15.91 35.00
N ASN A 116 20.50 -15.44 36.15
CA ASN A 116 19.28 -14.65 36.23
C ASN A 116 19.51 -13.28 35.59
N TRP A 117 18.63 -12.87 34.67
CA TRP A 117 18.61 -11.52 34.13
C TRP A 117 17.59 -10.67 34.87
N THR A 118 18.03 -9.50 35.32
CA THR A 118 17.13 -8.39 35.67
C THR A 118 17.48 -7.22 34.77
N ILE A 119 16.46 -6.59 34.17
CA ILE A 119 16.61 -5.39 33.34
C ILE A 119 15.91 -4.25 34.06
N GLY A 120 16.68 -3.24 34.49
CA GLY A 120 16.20 -1.87 34.68
C GLY A 120 15.43 -1.51 35.96
N GLY A 121 15.42 -2.33 37.01
CA GLY A 121 14.89 -1.90 38.32
C GLY A 121 13.40 -1.52 38.36
N VAL A 122 12.59 -1.95 37.39
CA VAL A 122 11.13 -1.77 37.43
C VAL A 122 10.48 -3.05 37.93
N GLN A 123 9.98 -3.01 39.16
CA GLN A 123 9.11 -4.05 39.72
C GLN A 123 7.70 -3.81 39.19
N PHE A 124 7.28 -4.59 38.19
CA PHE A 124 5.89 -4.60 37.73
C PHE A 124 5.09 -5.60 38.58
N GLU A 125 4.59 -5.17 39.74
CA GLU A 125 3.59 -5.94 40.46
C GLU A 125 2.22 -5.85 39.75
N ASN A 126 1.63 -7.01 39.48
CA ASN A 126 0.26 -7.19 38.96
C ASN A 126 -0.04 -6.61 37.57
N VAL A 127 0.77 -6.96 36.55
CA VAL A 127 0.32 -6.79 35.16
C VAL A 127 -0.68 -7.91 34.83
N ARG A 128 -1.98 -7.62 34.96
CA ARG A 128 -3.03 -8.52 34.47
C ARG A 128 -2.80 -8.78 32.97
N LEU A 129 -2.61 -10.05 32.60
CA LEU A 129 -2.42 -10.50 31.21
C LEU A 129 -3.50 -9.93 30.26
N THR A 130 -4.72 -9.75 30.78
CA THR A 130 -5.85 -9.14 30.08
C THR A 130 -5.62 -7.69 29.65
N ASN A 131 -4.84 -6.91 30.40
CA ASN A 131 -4.53 -5.52 30.07
C ASN A 131 -3.41 -5.43 29.01
N ILE A 132 -2.43 -6.35 29.03
CA ILE A 132 -1.43 -6.47 27.94
C ILE A 132 -2.12 -6.86 26.65
N VAL A 133 -2.98 -7.89 26.68
CA VAL A 133 -3.69 -8.37 25.48
C VAL A 133 -4.63 -7.29 24.92
N ARG A 134 -5.32 -6.55 25.81
CA ARG A 134 -6.17 -5.42 25.39
C ARG A 134 -5.34 -4.28 24.79
N SER A 135 -4.19 -3.95 25.38
CA SER A 135 -3.28 -2.90 24.91
C SER A 135 -2.60 -3.28 23.58
N LEU A 136 -2.19 -4.55 23.41
CA LEU A 136 -1.68 -5.10 22.15
C LEU A 136 -2.77 -5.12 21.07
N GLY A 137 -4.02 -5.43 21.44
CA GLY A 137 -5.17 -5.30 20.56
C GLY A 137 -5.34 -3.88 20.04
N PHE A 138 -5.39 -2.88 20.92
CA PHE A 138 -5.48 -1.47 20.52
C PHE A 138 -4.31 -1.02 19.63
N LEU A 139 -3.10 -1.53 19.86
CA LEU A 139 -1.93 -1.25 19.02
C LEU A 139 -2.09 -1.83 17.60
N LEU A 140 -2.59 -3.07 17.49
CA LEU A 140 -2.79 -3.77 16.22
C LEU A 140 -4.04 -3.33 15.44
N LEU A 141 -4.95 -2.57 16.05
CA LEU A 141 -6.09 -1.96 15.37
C LEU A 141 -5.72 -0.71 14.58
N ASN A 142 -4.58 -0.08 14.89
CA ASN A 142 -4.15 1.13 14.19
C ASN A 142 -3.35 0.77 12.92
N PRO A 143 -3.82 1.16 11.71
CA PRO A 143 -3.23 0.72 10.45
C PRO A 143 -1.77 1.14 10.25
N VAL A 144 -1.39 2.29 10.83
CA VAL A 144 -0.02 2.81 10.80
C VAL A 144 0.94 1.89 11.57
N TYR A 145 0.54 1.39 12.74
CA TYR A 145 1.39 0.50 13.54
C TYR A 145 1.46 -0.90 12.94
N VAL A 146 0.36 -1.39 12.37
CA VAL A 146 0.34 -2.66 11.61
C VAL A 146 1.34 -2.60 10.46
N TYR A 147 1.40 -1.49 9.72
CA TYR A 147 2.38 -1.30 8.65
C TYR A 147 3.83 -1.47 9.17
N TYR A 148 4.20 -0.79 10.26
CA TYR A 148 5.55 -0.88 10.81
C TYR A 148 5.88 -2.27 11.38
N VAL A 149 4.91 -2.96 11.98
CA VAL A 149 5.08 -4.34 12.45
C VAL A 149 5.31 -5.28 11.27
N VAL A 150 4.54 -5.15 10.18
CA VAL A 150 4.74 -5.92 8.95
C VAL A 150 6.10 -5.61 8.33
N TYR A 151 6.50 -4.35 8.26
CA TYR A 151 7.81 -3.92 7.77
C TYR A 151 8.96 -4.59 8.54
N LEU A 152 8.90 -4.56 9.88
CA LEU A 152 9.87 -5.23 10.74
C LEU A 152 9.87 -6.75 10.54
N SER A 153 8.70 -7.37 10.39
CA SER A 153 8.59 -8.81 10.15
C SER A 153 9.25 -9.20 8.83
N MET A 154 9.07 -8.40 7.78
CA MET A 154 9.70 -8.63 6.47
C MET A 154 11.22 -8.46 6.54
N ALA A 155 11.74 -7.61 7.42
CA ALA A 155 13.19 -7.47 7.65
C ALA A 155 13.77 -8.75 8.27
N ILE A 156 13.09 -9.28 9.29
CA ILE A 156 13.49 -10.51 9.98
C ILE A 156 13.40 -11.70 9.02
N LEU A 157 12.33 -11.81 8.24
CA LEU A 157 12.16 -12.84 7.20
C LEU A 157 13.17 -12.70 6.06
N GLY A 158 13.57 -11.48 5.69
CA GLY A 158 14.62 -11.24 4.71
C GLY A 158 15.99 -11.69 5.18
N PHE A 159 16.28 -11.53 6.47
CA PHE A 159 17.51 -11.99 7.09
C PHE A 159 17.54 -13.50 7.33
N ALA A 160 16.43 -14.08 7.82
CA ALA A 160 16.35 -15.50 8.18
C ALA A 160 15.96 -16.42 7.01
N GLY A 161 15.31 -15.90 5.97
CA GLY A 161 14.72 -16.67 4.88
C GLY A 161 15.39 -16.42 3.52
N HIS A 162 14.98 -15.36 2.81
CA HIS A 162 15.51 -15.05 1.47
C HIS A 162 15.69 -13.55 1.25
N ASN A 163 16.84 -13.17 0.69
CA ASN A 163 17.25 -11.77 0.48
C ASN A 163 16.31 -10.94 -0.42
N PHE A 164 15.41 -11.56 -1.18
CA PHE A 164 14.46 -10.84 -2.04
C PHE A 164 13.39 -10.11 -1.23
N LEU A 165 13.17 -10.50 0.03
CA LEU A 165 12.18 -9.86 0.89
C LEU A 165 12.58 -8.44 1.31
N PHE A 166 13.85 -8.06 1.17
CA PHE A 166 14.27 -6.68 1.35
C PHE A 166 13.66 -5.73 0.30
N ALA A 167 13.24 -6.22 -0.87
CA ALA A 167 12.58 -5.39 -1.89
C ALA A 167 11.29 -4.74 -1.36
N PHE A 168 10.57 -5.39 -0.44
CA PHE A 168 9.35 -4.84 0.16
C PHE A 168 9.61 -3.60 1.02
N HIS A 169 10.84 -3.36 1.46
CA HIS A 169 11.18 -2.17 2.21
C HIS A 169 11.13 -0.91 1.34
N LEU A 170 11.20 -1.06 0.02
CA LEU A 170 11.08 0.06 -0.91
C LEU A 170 9.70 0.71 -0.88
N PHE A 171 8.66 -0.01 -0.43
CA PHE A 171 7.32 0.54 -0.25
C PHE A 171 7.24 1.62 0.84
N ASP A 172 8.28 1.78 1.67
CA ASP A 172 8.37 2.88 2.66
C ASP A 172 8.35 4.27 2.00
N ILE A 173 8.73 4.36 0.72
CA ILE A 173 8.62 5.59 -0.07
C ILE A 173 7.19 6.16 -0.06
N LEU A 174 6.17 5.30 0.01
CA LEU A 174 4.75 5.69 0.02
C LEU A 174 4.32 6.38 1.32
N LEU A 175 5.01 6.13 2.43
CA LEU A 175 4.79 6.82 3.70
C LEU A 175 5.63 8.10 3.83
N ARG A 176 6.75 8.16 3.12
CA ARG A 176 7.66 9.30 3.17
C ARG A 176 7.20 10.50 2.34
N PHE A 177 6.46 10.25 1.26
CA PHE A 177 6.00 11.29 0.35
C PHE A 177 4.48 11.32 0.24
N PRO A 178 3.80 12.38 0.72
CA PRO A 178 2.34 12.47 0.71
C PRO A 178 1.74 12.47 -0.70
N GLU A 179 2.48 12.99 -1.69
CA GLU A 179 2.04 13.04 -3.09
C GLU A 179 1.80 11.64 -3.69
N LEU A 180 2.67 10.67 -3.36
CA LEU A 180 2.50 9.29 -3.82
C LEU A 180 1.32 8.61 -3.12
N THR A 181 1.05 8.96 -1.86
CA THR A 181 -0.11 8.43 -1.12
C THR A 181 -1.42 8.85 -1.78
N ILE A 182 -1.51 10.09 -2.28
CA ILE A 182 -2.70 10.60 -2.98
C ILE A 182 -2.99 9.75 -4.23
N ILE A 183 -1.96 9.43 -5.02
CA ILE A 183 -2.08 8.60 -6.22
C ILE A 183 -2.58 7.20 -5.86
N VAL A 184 -2.01 6.58 -4.83
CA VAL A 184 -2.42 5.24 -4.38
C VAL A 184 -3.86 5.26 -3.85
N HIS A 185 -4.24 6.27 -3.08
CA HIS A 185 -5.58 6.41 -2.52
C HIS A 185 -6.64 6.55 -3.61
N ALA A 186 -6.34 7.28 -4.69
CA ALA A 186 -7.24 7.44 -5.83
C ALA A 186 -7.61 6.09 -6.49
N VAL A 187 -6.77 5.07 -6.39
CA VAL A 187 -7.01 3.72 -6.95
C VAL A 187 -7.50 2.74 -5.89
N ALA A 188 -6.92 2.75 -4.68
CA ALA A 188 -7.19 1.78 -3.63
C ALA A 188 -8.54 2.02 -2.92
N TRP A 189 -9.01 3.27 -2.83
CA TRP A 189 -10.25 3.59 -2.14
C TRP A 189 -11.52 3.18 -2.92
N PRO A 190 -11.64 3.44 -4.24
CA PRO A 190 -12.79 2.98 -5.03
C PRO A 190 -12.71 1.49 -5.42
N TRP A 191 -12.05 0.64 -4.63
CA TRP A 191 -11.81 -0.77 -4.95
C TRP A 191 -13.08 -1.56 -5.28
N LYS A 192 -14.22 -1.24 -4.64
CA LYS A 192 -15.51 -1.88 -4.94
C LYS A 192 -15.95 -1.66 -6.40
N SER A 193 -15.82 -0.43 -6.90
CA SER A 193 -16.18 -0.12 -8.28
C SER A 193 -15.20 -0.75 -9.27
N LEU A 194 -13.90 -0.73 -8.95
CA LEU A 194 -12.87 -1.33 -9.80
C LEU A 194 -13.07 -2.85 -9.93
N VAL A 195 -13.32 -3.54 -8.82
CA VAL A 195 -13.60 -4.98 -8.81
C VAL A 195 -14.86 -5.30 -9.59
N LEU A 196 -15.94 -4.51 -9.44
CA LEU A 196 -17.17 -4.72 -10.20
C LEU A 196 -16.96 -4.56 -11.71
N SER A 197 -16.22 -3.54 -12.13
CA SER A 197 -15.85 -3.34 -13.54
C SER A 197 -15.00 -4.50 -14.07
N PHE A 198 -14.03 -4.98 -13.28
CA PHE A 198 -13.20 -6.13 -13.63
C PHE A 198 -14.03 -7.41 -13.77
N CYS A 199 -14.98 -7.67 -12.88
CA CYS A 199 -15.90 -8.81 -12.98
C CYS A 199 -16.75 -8.75 -14.26
N LEU A 200 -17.32 -7.57 -14.59
CA LEU A 200 -18.09 -7.38 -15.81
C LEU A 200 -17.24 -7.63 -17.07
N MET A 201 -15.99 -7.16 -17.06
CA MET A 201 -15.02 -7.41 -18.13
C MET A 201 -14.69 -8.91 -18.29
N MET A 202 -14.47 -9.63 -17.18
CA MET A 202 -14.23 -11.09 -17.22
C MET A 202 -15.42 -11.86 -17.79
N ILE A 203 -16.65 -11.47 -17.43
CA ILE A 203 -17.88 -12.06 -17.99
C ILE A 203 -17.95 -11.81 -19.51
N ALA A 204 -17.67 -10.59 -19.96
CA ALA A 204 -17.68 -10.26 -21.39
C ALA A 204 -16.62 -11.08 -22.17
N ILE A 205 -15.39 -11.15 -21.66
CA ILE A 205 -14.31 -11.96 -22.26
C ILE A 205 -14.69 -13.44 -22.31
N TYR A 206 -15.35 -13.97 -21.27
CA TYR A 206 -15.83 -15.34 -21.25
C TYR A 206 -16.86 -15.62 -22.36
N ILE A 207 -17.83 -14.72 -22.58
CA ILE A 207 -18.79 -14.85 -23.67
C ILE A 207 -18.08 -14.86 -25.03
N PHE A 208 -17.13 -13.95 -25.26
CA PHE A 208 -16.34 -13.93 -26.49
C PHE A 208 -15.45 -15.17 -26.65
N ALA A 209 -14.93 -15.73 -25.56
CA ALA A 209 -14.17 -16.97 -25.59
C ALA A 209 -15.03 -18.17 -25.99
N ILE A 210 -16.31 -18.24 -25.56
CA ILE A 210 -17.26 -19.27 -26.04
C ILE A 210 -17.45 -19.12 -27.55
N VAL A 211 -17.74 -17.92 -28.03
CA VAL A 211 -17.93 -17.65 -29.47
C VAL A 211 -16.65 -17.99 -30.26
N GLY A 212 -15.48 -17.62 -29.74
CA GLY A 212 -14.18 -17.95 -30.30
C GLY A 212 -13.95 -19.46 -30.37
N PHE A 213 -14.30 -20.19 -29.32
CA PHE A 213 -14.16 -21.63 -29.21
C PHE A 213 -15.11 -22.39 -30.14
N THR A 214 -16.35 -21.94 -30.31
CA THR A 214 -17.35 -22.62 -31.15
C THR A 214 -17.18 -22.31 -32.62
N TYR A 215 -16.91 -21.06 -33.00
CA TYR A 215 -16.91 -20.63 -34.40
C TYR A 215 -15.51 -20.35 -34.98
N PHE A 216 -14.59 -19.84 -34.18
CA PHE A 216 -13.29 -19.31 -34.66
C PHE A 216 -12.09 -20.16 -34.25
N ARG A 217 -12.30 -21.37 -33.71
CA ARG A 217 -11.25 -22.25 -33.18
C ARG A 217 -10.08 -22.45 -34.14
N HIS A 218 -10.35 -22.61 -35.43
CA HIS A 218 -9.35 -22.83 -36.47
C HIS A 218 -8.49 -21.61 -36.80
N GLN A 219 -8.90 -20.40 -36.36
CA GLN A 219 -8.18 -19.16 -36.62
C GLN A 219 -7.16 -18.83 -35.52
N PHE A 220 -7.24 -19.51 -34.36
CA PHE A 220 -6.25 -19.36 -33.31
C PHE A 220 -4.93 -20.03 -33.70
N PRO A 221 -3.78 -19.46 -33.30
CA PRO A 221 -2.49 -20.07 -33.57
C PRO A 221 -2.36 -21.43 -32.86
N THR A 222 -1.50 -22.28 -33.42
CA THR A 222 -1.13 -23.56 -32.81
C THR A 222 0.21 -23.41 -32.11
N VAL A 223 0.33 -23.98 -30.92
CA VAL A 223 1.57 -24.04 -30.15
C VAL A 223 2.20 -25.42 -30.29
N ALA A 224 3.52 -25.47 -30.20
CA ALA A 224 4.24 -26.73 -30.17
C ALA A 224 3.84 -27.54 -28.93
N SER A 225 3.49 -28.81 -29.13
CA SER A 225 3.21 -29.72 -28.02
C SER A 225 4.42 -29.79 -27.07
N SER A 226 4.18 -29.62 -25.77
CA SER A 226 5.20 -29.78 -24.73
C SER A 226 5.60 -31.24 -24.49
N VAL A 227 5.01 -32.19 -25.22
CA VAL A 227 5.34 -33.61 -25.14
C VAL A 227 6.61 -33.85 -25.98
N VAL A 228 7.68 -34.19 -25.27
CA VAL A 228 8.97 -34.62 -25.84
C VAL A 228 8.72 -35.72 -26.87
N ASN A 229 9.23 -35.54 -28.09
CA ASN A 229 9.07 -36.41 -29.27
C ASN A 229 7.72 -36.37 -30.02
N SER A 230 6.87 -35.36 -29.81
CA SER A 230 5.72 -35.12 -30.69
C SER A 230 5.89 -33.82 -31.48
N THR A 231 5.88 -33.91 -32.81
CA THR A 231 5.86 -32.76 -33.73
C THR A 231 4.45 -32.20 -33.94
N ASP A 232 3.48 -32.64 -33.13
CA ASP A 232 2.10 -32.27 -33.29
C ASP A 232 1.87 -30.87 -32.74
N ALA A 233 1.40 -29.96 -33.60
CA ALA A 233 1.02 -28.62 -33.20
C ALA A 233 -0.38 -28.67 -32.56
N VAL A 234 -0.46 -28.30 -31.28
CA VAL A 234 -1.72 -28.26 -30.53
C VAL A 234 -2.35 -26.88 -30.70
N ALA A 235 -3.64 -26.82 -31.02
CA ALA A 235 -4.35 -25.54 -31.09
C ALA A 235 -4.33 -24.84 -29.72
N GLU A 236 -3.94 -23.56 -29.66
CA GLU A 236 -3.98 -22.78 -28.40
C GLU A 236 -5.40 -22.73 -27.83
N CYS A 237 -6.40 -22.63 -28.70
CA CYS A 237 -7.82 -22.75 -28.34
C CYS A 237 -8.26 -24.24 -28.33
N GLY A 238 -7.48 -25.12 -27.70
CA GLY A 238 -7.70 -26.57 -27.64
C GLY A 238 -8.84 -26.99 -26.69
N MET A 239 -8.93 -26.30 -25.56
CA MET A 239 -9.97 -26.44 -24.53
C MET A 239 -10.57 -25.07 -24.21
N LEU A 240 -11.81 -25.02 -23.70
CA LEU A 240 -12.49 -23.75 -23.42
C LEU A 240 -11.70 -22.86 -22.46
N LEU A 241 -11.08 -23.44 -21.42
CA LEU A 241 -10.25 -22.70 -20.47
C LEU A 241 -9.02 -22.07 -21.14
N SER A 242 -8.33 -22.81 -21.99
CA SER A 242 -7.18 -22.31 -22.75
C SER A 242 -7.62 -21.19 -23.70
N CYS A 243 -8.74 -21.36 -24.39
CA CYS A 243 -9.29 -20.33 -25.27
C CYS A 243 -9.68 -19.06 -24.51
N TYR A 244 -10.23 -19.20 -23.31
CA TYR A 244 -10.54 -18.08 -22.42
C TYR A 244 -9.28 -17.34 -21.96
N LEU A 245 -8.26 -18.06 -21.49
CA LEU A 245 -6.99 -17.47 -21.06
C LEU A 245 -6.26 -16.77 -22.22
N THR A 246 -6.22 -17.39 -23.41
CA THR A 246 -5.68 -16.77 -24.62
C THR A 246 -6.49 -15.53 -25.01
N THR A 247 -7.82 -15.59 -24.98
CA THR A 247 -8.68 -14.44 -25.28
C THR A 247 -8.43 -13.30 -24.30
N PHE A 248 -8.30 -13.60 -23.01
CA PHE A 248 -7.97 -12.63 -21.97
C PHE A 248 -6.60 -11.99 -22.23
N ASP A 249 -5.55 -12.78 -22.37
CA ASP A 249 -4.17 -12.31 -22.54
C ASP A 249 -4.01 -11.43 -23.80
N GLN A 250 -4.57 -11.89 -24.92
CA GLN A 250 -4.46 -11.19 -26.21
C GLN A 250 -5.34 -9.93 -26.27
N THR A 251 -6.38 -9.82 -25.44
CA THR A 251 -7.22 -8.62 -25.39
C THR A 251 -6.47 -7.42 -24.80
N PHE A 252 -5.58 -7.64 -23.82
CA PHE A 252 -4.82 -6.54 -23.19
C PHE A 252 -3.46 -6.28 -23.84
N LYS A 253 -2.83 -7.29 -24.45
CA LYS A 253 -1.51 -7.13 -25.07
C LYS A 253 -1.54 -6.44 -26.43
N ASN A 254 -2.65 -6.51 -27.15
CA ASN A 254 -2.74 -6.00 -28.52
C ASN A 254 -3.56 -4.71 -28.62
N ASN A 255 -3.01 -3.73 -29.34
CA ASN A 255 -3.76 -2.56 -29.76
C ASN A 255 -4.82 -2.99 -30.78
N GLY A 256 -6.11 -2.96 -30.38
CA GLY A 256 -7.23 -3.46 -31.19
C GLY A 256 -7.82 -4.78 -30.71
N GLY A 257 -7.40 -5.29 -29.55
CA GLY A 257 -7.97 -6.48 -28.91
C GLY A 257 -7.63 -7.79 -29.61
N ILE A 258 -8.41 -8.84 -29.34
CA ILE A 258 -8.14 -10.20 -29.84
C ILE A 258 -8.19 -10.31 -31.37
N GLY A 259 -9.04 -9.51 -32.04
CA GLY A 259 -9.15 -9.52 -33.50
C GLY A 259 -7.83 -9.15 -34.19
N ALA A 260 -7.07 -8.21 -33.63
CA ALA A 260 -5.75 -7.85 -34.14
C ALA A 260 -4.75 -9.01 -34.06
N SER A 261 -4.80 -9.81 -32.98
CA SER A 261 -3.95 -10.99 -32.79
C SER A 261 -4.25 -12.06 -33.86
N LEU A 262 -5.53 -12.35 -34.10
CA LEU A 262 -5.97 -13.36 -35.08
C LEU A 262 -5.67 -12.94 -36.54
N VAL A 263 -5.70 -11.64 -36.84
CA VAL A 263 -5.32 -11.12 -38.16
C VAL A 263 -3.80 -11.21 -38.36
N ARG A 264 -3.02 -10.83 -37.34
CA ARG A 264 -1.57 -10.91 -37.37
C ARG A 264 -1.08 -12.36 -37.55
N SER A 265 -1.61 -13.30 -36.77
CA SER A 265 -1.25 -14.72 -36.89
C SER A 265 -1.57 -15.28 -38.28
N ARG A 266 -2.71 -14.89 -38.87
CA ARG A 266 -3.06 -15.25 -40.24
C ARG A 266 -2.10 -14.66 -41.27
N MET A 267 -1.71 -13.40 -41.11
CA MET A 267 -0.77 -12.73 -42.02
C MET A 267 0.62 -13.37 -41.93
N GLU A 268 1.10 -13.69 -40.74
CA GLU A 268 2.34 -14.44 -40.51
C GLU A 268 2.27 -15.84 -41.13
N ALA A 269 1.15 -16.55 -40.98
CA ALA A 269 0.94 -17.85 -41.63
C ALA A 269 0.96 -17.75 -43.16
N ARG A 270 0.36 -16.71 -43.75
CA ARG A 270 0.40 -16.45 -45.20
C ARG A 270 1.81 -16.12 -45.69
N LEU A 271 2.56 -15.31 -44.96
CA LEU A 271 3.95 -14.98 -45.29
C LEU A 271 4.83 -16.23 -45.28
N ASN A 272 4.67 -17.09 -44.27
CA ASN A 272 5.41 -18.35 -44.18
C ASN A 272 5.08 -19.31 -45.33
N ASP A 273 3.82 -19.36 -45.78
CA ASP A 273 3.41 -20.19 -46.93
C ASP A 273 4.04 -19.68 -48.24
N ILE A 274 4.02 -18.36 -48.47
CA ILE A 274 4.63 -17.73 -49.66
C ILE A 274 6.16 -17.89 -49.67
N ALA A 275 6.81 -17.75 -48.52
CA ALA A 275 8.27 -17.87 -48.41
C ALA A 275 8.77 -19.32 -48.37
N GLY A 276 7.92 -20.28 -47.97
CA GLY A 276 8.29 -21.68 -47.78
C GLY A 276 8.05 -22.56 -49.01
N LYS A 277 7.15 -22.18 -49.91
CA LYS A 277 6.77 -22.96 -51.09
C LYS A 277 6.46 -22.08 -52.30
N CYS A 278 6.75 -22.59 -53.48
CA CYS A 278 6.29 -22.02 -54.75
C CYS A 278 4.75 -22.07 -54.84
N PHE A 279 4.09 -20.92 -54.96
CA PHE A 279 2.61 -20.86 -54.99
C PHE A 279 1.98 -21.66 -56.13
N ILE A 280 2.59 -21.67 -57.32
CA ILE A 280 2.04 -22.32 -58.52
C ILE A 280 2.32 -23.84 -58.50
N CYS A 281 3.55 -24.21 -58.17
CA CYS A 281 4.04 -25.58 -58.31
C CYS A 281 4.04 -26.37 -56.99
N ASN A 282 3.76 -25.70 -55.86
CA ASN A 282 3.70 -26.26 -54.51
C ASN A 282 4.96 -27.03 -54.07
N LEU A 283 6.11 -26.76 -54.71
CA LEU A 283 7.42 -27.27 -54.31
C LEU A 283 7.98 -26.44 -53.15
N SER A 284 8.61 -27.11 -52.18
CA SER A 284 9.28 -26.45 -51.06
C SER A 284 10.54 -25.72 -51.50
N ARG A 285 10.86 -24.63 -50.79
CA ARG A 285 12.11 -23.86 -50.96
C ARG A 285 13.36 -24.75 -50.95
N GLU A 286 13.40 -25.73 -50.05
CA GLU A 286 14.52 -26.70 -49.96
C GLU A 286 14.76 -27.48 -51.26
N THR A 287 13.72 -27.69 -52.06
CA THR A 287 13.84 -28.41 -53.34
C THR A 287 14.55 -27.54 -54.38
N PHE A 288 14.29 -26.23 -54.40
CA PHE A 288 14.93 -25.27 -55.31
C PHE A 288 16.39 -25.00 -54.94
N ASP A 289 16.65 -24.81 -53.65
CA ASP A 289 18.01 -24.55 -53.13
C ASP A 289 18.97 -25.73 -53.36
N ARG A 290 18.45 -26.95 -53.56
CA ARG A 290 19.25 -28.14 -53.91
C ARG A 290 19.49 -28.32 -55.41
N LEU A 291 18.62 -27.80 -56.27
CA LEU A 291 18.59 -28.11 -57.71
C LEU A 291 19.20 -27.03 -58.60
N ALA A 292 19.21 -25.77 -58.17
CA ALA A 292 19.67 -24.65 -59.00
C ALA A 292 20.73 -23.79 -58.29
N PRO A 293 21.79 -23.33 -58.99
CA PRO A 293 22.83 -22.47 -58.41
C PRO A 293 22.32 -21.07 -58.00
N LEU A 294 21.13 -20.68 -58.47
CA LEU A 294 20.46 -19.42 -58.13
C LEU A 294 19.35 -19.57 -57.05
N GLY A 295 19.07 -20.79 -56.57
CA GLY A 295 18.15 -21.03 -55.43
C GLY A 295 16.72 -20.49 -55.58
N PHE A 296 15.97 -20.46 -54.47
CA PHE A 296 14.65 -19.84 -54.37
C PHE A 296 14.77 -18.34 -54.01
N GLU A 297 14.40 -17.46 -54.93
CA GLU A 297 14.27 -16.01 -54.67
C GLU A 297 12.82 -15.68 -54.25
N VAL A 298 12.66 -14.90 -53.18
CA VAL A 298 11.37 -14.51 -52.59
C VAL A 298 10.82 -13.26 -53.26
#